data_AF-A0AB74U0C5-F1
#
_entry.id   AF-A0AB74U0C5-F1
#
_cell.length_a   1.000
_cell.length_b   1.000
_cell.length_c   1.000
_cell.angle_alpha   90.00
_cell.angle_beta   90.00
_cell.angle_gamma   90.00
#
_symmetry.space_group_name_H-M   'P 1'
#
loop_
_entity.id
_entity.type
_entity.pdbx_description
1 polymer ?
#
loop_
_entity_poly.entity_id
_entity_poly.type
_entity_poly.pdbx_seq_one_letter_code
_entity_poly.pdbx_strand_id
1 'polypeptide(L)' 'MRLFLGKYKIIIVDEPTSNLDDRLARKIFSMIDELNATKIIITHDEKYIQQADKVLNLGDDEHEYQV' A
#
# COMPACT_ATOMS: atom_id res chain seq x y z
N MET A 1 -2.11 -15.10 1.87
CA MET A 1 -3.54 -15.17 2.30
C MET A 1 -3.74 -15.26 3.82
N ARG A 2 -2.75 -14.95 4.69
CA ARG A 2 -2.96 -14.87 6.15
C ARG A 2 -3.45 -13.50 6.63
N LEU A 3 -3.18 -12.45 5.85
CA LEU A 3 -3.49 -11.08 6.18
C LEU A 3 -4.98 -10.85 6.52
N PHE A 4 -5.87 -11.51 5.79
CA PHE A 4 -7.33 -11.36 5.94
C PHE A 4 -7.93 -12.20 7.08
N LEU A 5 -7.11 -13.01 7.77
CA LEU A 5 -7.59 -13.94 8.79
C LEU A 5 -7.36 -13.45 10.23
N GLY A 6 -6.65 -12.34 10.40
CA GLY A 6 -6.28 -11.80 11.70
C GLY A 6 -6.75 -10.36 11.89
N LYS A 7 -6.89 -9.94 13.15
CA LYS A 7 -7.09 -8.54 13.52
C LYS A 7 -5.74 -7.89 13.77
N TYR A 8 -5.18 -7.26 12.74
CA TYR A 8 -3.92 -6.54 12.82
C TYR A 8 -4.17 -5.06 13.07
N LYS A 9 -3.33 -4.43 13.90
CA LYS A 9 -3.36 -2.96 14.07
C LYS A 9 -2.53 -2.25 12.99
N ILE A 10 -1.48 -2.92 12.51
CA ILE A 10 -0.56 -2.40 11.49
C ILE A 10 -0.30 -3.52 10.49
N ILE A 11 -0.30 -3.15 9.21
CA ILE A 11 -0.04 -4.02 8.08
C ILE A 11 1.03 -3.37 7.22
N ILE A 12 2.04 -4.15 6.84
CA ILE A 12 3.07 -3.75 5.88
C ILE A 12 2.92 -4.68 4.68
N VAL A 13 2.78 -4.11 3.48
CA VAL A 13 2.66 -4.88 2.24
C VAL A 13 3.67 -4.37 1.25
N ASP A 14 4.50 -5.29 0.75
CA ASP A 14 5.51 -5.02 -0.25
C ASP A 14 5.00 -5.45 -1.61
N GLU A 15 4.89 -4.50 -2.54
CA GLU A 15 4.42 -4.65 -3.92
C GLU A 15 3.20 -5.60 -4.07
N PRO A 16 2.04 -5.27 -3.44
CA PRO A 16 0.87 -6.15 -3.33
C PRO A 16 0.28 -6.62 -4.67
N THR A 17 0.59 -5.91 -5.76
CA THR A 17 0.01 -6.17 -7.09
C THR A 17 1.04 -6.47 -8.16
N SER A 18 2.26 -6.77 -7.76
CA SER A 18 3.28 -7.23 -8.69
C SER A 18 2.78 -8.44 -9.48
N ASN A 19 2.99 -8.41 -10.80
CA ASN A 19 2.62 -9.47 -11.73
C ASN A 19 1.11 -9.82 -11.76
N LEU A 20 0.23 -8.92 -11.34
CA LEU A 20 -1.22 -9.07 -11.46
C LEU A 20 -1.76 -8.25 -12.65
N ASP A 21 -2.83 -8.74 -13.27
CA ASP A 21 -3.58 -7.90 -14.19
C ASP A 21 -4.30 -6.77 -13.44
N ASP A 22 -4.61 -5.72 -14.18
CA ASP A 22 -5.27 -4.51 -13.73
C ASP A 22 -6.54 -4.72 -12.88
N ARG A 23 -7.38 -5.70 -13.25
CA ARG A 23 -8.63 -5.96 -12.51
C ARG A 23 -8.33 -6.65 -11.19
N LEU A 24 -7.43 -7.62 -11.21
CA LEU A 24 -7.04 -8.35 -10.01
C LEU A 24 -6.28 -7.43 -9.04
N ALA A 25 -5.41 -6.56 -9.56
CA ALA A 25 -4.72 -5.54 -8.78
C ALA A 25 -5.71 -4.67 -8.01
N ARG A 26 -6.68 -4.04 -8.69
CA ARG A 26 -7.73 -3.22 -8.06
C ARG A 26 -8.49 -3.97 -6.97
N LYS A 27 -8.79 -5.26 -7.20
CA LYS A 27 -9.49 -6.09 -6.21
C LYS A 27 -8.65 -6.32 -4.96
N ILE A 28 -7.37 -6.64 -5.11
CA ILE A 28 -6.45 -6.82 -3.98
C ILE A 28 -6.35 -5.54 -3.17
N PHE A 29 -6.27 -4.38 -3.82
CA PHE A 29 -6.21 -3.11 -3.11
C PHE A 29 -7.49 -2.78 -2.35
N SER A 30 -8.68 -2.97 -2.93
CA SER A 30 -9.94 -2.79 -2.20
C SER A 30 -9.97 -3.65 -0.93
N MET A 31 -9.53 -4.91 -1.04
CA MET A 31 -9.48 -5.81 0.11
C MET A 31 -8.48 -5.35 1.18
N ILE A 32 -7.33 -4.79 0.80
CA ILE A 32 -6.36 -4.24 1.74
C ILE A 32 -6.93 -2.98 2.41
N ASP A 33 -7.60 -2.12 1.64
CA ASP A 33 -8.13 -0.86 2.15
C ASP A 33 -9.29 -1.05 3.15
N GLU A 34 -10.12 -2.06 2.92
CA GLU A 34 -11.20 -2.47 3.83
C GLU A 34 -10.69 -2.97 5.20
N LEU A 35 -9.38 -3.27 5.34
CA LEU A 35 -8.80 -3.65 6.62
C LEU A 35 -8.74 -2.44 7.56
N ASN A 36 -9.38 -2.58 8.72
CA ASN A 36 -9.30 -1.61 9.81
C ASN A 36 -7.95 -1.70 10.53
N ALA A 37 -6.90 -1.26 9.86
CA ALA A 37 -5.51 -1.24 10.31
C ALA A 37 -4.78 -0.04 9.70
N THR A 38 -3.69 0.39 10.33
CA THR A 38 -2.72 1.27 9.66
C THR A 38 -2.00 0.47 8.58
N LYS A 39 -1.93 1.03 7.38
CA LYS A 39 -1.41 0.38 6.18
C LYS A 39 -0.13 1.09 5.74
N ILE A 40 0.96 0.35 5.63
CA ILE A 40 2.22 0.81 5.01
C ILE A 40 2.38 -0.01 3.73
N ILE A 41 2.29 0.65 2.59
CA ILE A 41 2.37 0.00 1.28
C ILE A 41 3.64 0.48 0.60
N ILE A 42 4.48 -0.46 0.18
CA ILE A 42 5.64 -0.20 -0.66
C ILE A 42 5.21 -0.52 -2.08
N THR A 43 5.19 0.49 -2.95
CA THR A 43 4.82 0.31 -4.35
C THR A 43 5.36 1.43 -5.22
N HIS A 44 5.50 1.13 -6.51
CA HIS A 44 5.76 2.10 -7.56
C HIS A 44 4.50 2.53 -8.33
N ASP A 45 3.31 2.02 -7.98
CA ASP A 45 2.08 2.35 -8.71
C ASP A 45 1.46 3.67 -8.20
N GLU A 46 1.51 4.68 -9.08
CA GLU A 46 1.04 6.05 -8.85
C GLU A 46 -0.42 6.14 -8.39
N LYS A 47 -1.29 5.21 -8.80
CA LYS A 47 -2.70 5.24 -8.43
C LYS A 47 -2.89 5.06 -6.93
N TYR A 48 -2.02 4.27 -6.28
CA TYR A 48 -2.09 4.06 -4.83
C TYR A 48 -1.35 5.13 -4.06
N ILE A 49 -0.24 5.62 -4.61
CA ILE A 49 0.48 6.76 -4.07
C ILE A 49 -0.47 7.96 -3.94
N GLN A 50 -1.29 8.24 -4.96
CA GLN A 50 -2.29 9.33 -4.93
C GLN A 50 -3.43 9.12 -3.93
N GLN A 51 -3.67 7.89 -3.48
CA GLN A 51 -4.70 7.57 -2.48
C GLN A 51 -4.16 7.52 -1.05
N ALA A 52 -2.84 7.60 -0.87
CA ALA A 52 -2.22 7.48 0.43
C ALA A 52 -2.42 8.75 1.28
N ASP A 53 -2.64 8.57 2.58
CA ASP A 53 -2.66 9.69 3.52
C ASP A 53 -1.30 10.39 3.63
N LYS A 54 -0.20 9.63 3.42
CA LYS A 54 1.18 10.11 3.46
C LYS A 54 2.04 9.31 2.50
N VAL A 55 2.99 9.97 1.85
CA VAL A 55 3.93 9.36 0.91
C VAL A 55 5.36 9.58 1.40
N LEU A 56 6.16 8.50 1.40
CA LEU A 56 7.60 8.54 1.69
C LEU A 56 8.36 8.00 0.48
N ASN A 57 9.20 8.85 -0.13
CA ASN A 57 10.09 8.45 -1.22
C ASN A 57 11.43 7.99 -0.66
N LEU A 58 11.87 6.78 -1.04
CA LEU A 58 13.16 6.22 -0.64
C LEU A 58 14.12 6.29 -1.85
N GLY A 59 14.96 7.33 -1.91
CA GLY A 59 15.92 7.60 -2.98
C GLY A 59 16.94 8.67 -2.58
N ASP A 60 18.04 8.78 -3.34
CA ASP A 60 19.33 9.42 -2.96
C ASP A 60 19.33 10.95 -2.71
N ASP A 61 18.18 11.62 -2.66
CA ASP A 61 18.12 13.00 -2.16
C ASP A 61 17.36 13.03 -0.84
N GLU A 62 18.11 13.35 0.23
CA GLU A 62 17.60 13.77 1.53
C GLU A 62 16.63 14.96 1.38
N HIS A 63 15.39 14.71 0.98
CA HIS A 63 14.36 15.75 0.93
C HIS A 63 13.18 15.33 1.80
N GLU A 64 13.30 15.80 3.04
CA GLU A 64 12.27 15.98 4.04
C GLU A 64 11.02 16.72 3.49
N TYR A 65 9.84 16.27 3.98
CA TYR A 65 8.53 16.98 4.08
C TYR A 65 7.75 17.29 2.79
N GLN A 66 6.42 17.52 2.75
CA GLN A 66 5.24 17.62 3.64
C GLN A 66 4.03 17.47 2.66
N VAL A 67 2.84 16.95 2.96
CA VAL A 67 1.84 17.27 3.99
C VAL A 67 0.91 16.06 4.11
#